data_AF-A0A962BDF7-F1
#
_entry.id   AF-A0A962BDF7-F1
#
_cell.length_a   1.000
_cell.length_b   1.000
_cell.length_c   1.000
_cell.angle_alpha   90.00
_cell.angle_beta   90.00
_cell.angle_gamma   90.00
#
_symmetry.space_group_name_H-M   'P 1'
#
loop_
_entity.id
_entity.type
_entity.pdbx_description
1 polymer ?
#
loop_
_entity_poly.entity_id
_entity_poly.type
_entity_poly.pdbx_seq_one_letter_code
_entity_poly.pdbx_strand_id
1 'polypeptide(L)'
;MKATFKNRLKLVTTYEGMQRVAFDHELPCESLKVYIEKRKPARPGEKPHPVDWKIVMEGESDSLIDRCKKEVSAVFSEYIRRRTKREVSALLYKQFEQLAQMRSI
;
A
#
# COMPACT_ATOMS: atom_id res chain seq x y z
N MET A 1 7.00 -26.54 -9.63
CA MET A 1 5.83 -25.64 -9.76
C MET A 1 6.30 -24.20 -9.69
N LYS A 2 6.15 -23.40 -10.74
CA LYS A 2 6.37 -21.94 -10.66
C LYS A 2 5.15 -21.35 -9.96
N ALA A 3 5.30 -20.95 -8.70
CA ALA A 3 4.25 -20.19 -8.01
C ALA A 3 4.10 -18.85 -8.73
N THR A 4 3.04 -18.71 -9.52
CA THR A 4 2.66 -17.44 -10.14
C THR A 4 2.15 -16.52 -9.03
N PHE A 5 3.02 -15.64 -8.55
CA PHE A 5 2.69 -14.74 -7.45
C PHE A 5 1.83 -13.61 -8.02
N LYS A 6 0.50 -13.68 -7.83
CA LYS A 6 -0.43 -12.64 -8.25
C LYS A 6 0.00 -11.30 -7.66
N ASN A 7 0.36 -10.34 -8.52
CA ASN A 7 0.71 -9.01 -8.06
C ASN A 7 -0.56 -8.32 -7.55
N ARG A 8 -0.53 -7.94 -6.27
CA ARG A 8 -1.62 -7.25 -5.58
C ARG A 8 -1.46 -5.74 -5.60
N LEU A 9 -0.35 -5.24 -6.13
CA LEU A 9 -0.09 -3.81 -6.27
C LEU A 9 -0.38 -3.38 -7.70
N LYS A 10 -1.10 -2.27 -7.85
CA LYS A 10 -1.36 -1.66 -9.15
C LYS A 10 -1.16 -0.15 -9.06
N LEU A 11 -0.58 0.43 -10.10
CA LEU A 11 -0.49 1.87 -10.22
C LEU A 11 -1.84 2.40 -10.70
N VAL A 12 -2.42 3.32 -9.94
CA VAL A 12 -3.69 3.98 -10.26
C VAL A 12 -3.47 5.48 -10.33
N THR A 13 -4.22 6.14 -11.21
CA THR A 13 -4.19 7.60 -11.34
C THR A 13 -5.52 8.12 -10.82
N THR A 14 -5.48 9.01 -9.83
CA THR A 14 -6.70 9.67 -9.32
C THR A 14 -7.23 10.69 -10.33
N TYR A 15 -8.46 11.15 -10.12
CA TYR A 15 -9.07 12.20 -10.94
C TYR A 15 -8.26 13.52 -10.94
N GLU A 16 -7.47 13.76 -9.89
CA GLU A 16 -6.55 14.90 -9.77
C GLU A 16 -5.21 14.68 -10.49
N GLY A 17 -5.05 13.57 -11.22
CA GLY A 17 -3.80 13.21 -11.90
C GLY A 17 -2.69 12.71 -10.98
N MET A 18 -2.98 12.48 -9.68
CA MET A 18 -1.98 11.93 -8.76
C MET A 18 -1.85 10.43 -8.93
N GLN A 19 -0.63 9.95 -9.15
CA GLN A 19 -0.33 8.52 -9.14
C GLN A 19 -0.27 8.00 -7.70
N ARG A 20 -0.97 6.90 -7.45
CA ARG A 20 -0.99 6.17 -6.19
C ARG A 20 -0.81 4.69 -6.47
N VAL A 21 -0.31 3.94 -5.49
CA VAL A 21 -0.25 2.48 -5.59
C VAL A 21 -1.46 1.91 -4.87
N ALA A 22 -2.37 1.26 -5.57
CA ALA A 22 -3.48 0.53 -4.98
C ALA A 22 -3.04 -0.87 -4.53
N PHE A 23 -3.54 -1.31 -3.38
CA PHE A 23 -3.35 -2.65 -2.85
C PHE A 23 -4.69 -3.41 -2.84
N ASP A 24 -4.72 -4.52 -3.58
CA ASP A 24 -5.83 -5.47 -3.63
C ASP A 24 -5.79 -6.34 -2.36
N HIS A 25 -6.55 -5.97 -1.32
CA HIS A 25 -6.66 -6.71 -0.05
C HIS A 25 -7.91 -7.61 -0.14
N GLU A 26 -7.77 -8.91 0.12
CA GLU A 26 -8.83 -9.92 -0.09
C GLU A 26 -9.80 -9.96 1.11
N LEU A 27 -9.92 -8.86 1.84
CA LEU A 27 -10.75 -8.80 3.03
C LEU A 27 -12.22 -8.64 2.65
N PRO A 28 -13.16 -9.08 3.50
CA PRO A 28 -14.60 -8.92 3.28
C PRO A 28 -15.09 -7.46 3.46
N CYS A 29 -14.21 -6.47 3.26
CA CYS A 29 -14.53 -5.04 3.30
C CYS A 29 -14.59 -4.53 1.84
N GLU A 30 -15.61 -4.92 1.06
CA GLU A 30 -15.70 -4.66 -0.40
C GLU A 30 -15.64 -3.18 -0.79
N SER A 31 -16.14 -2.28 0.08
CA SER A 31 -16.07 -0.84 -0.15
C SER A 31 -14.75 -0.19 0.32
N LEU A 32 -13.84 -0.96 0.91
CA LEU A 32 -12.54 -0.47 1.39
C LEU A 32 -11.51 -0.47 0.26
N LYS A 33 -10.97 0.70 -0.06
CA LYS A 33 -9.86 0.88 -0.99
C LYS A 33 -8.61 1.20 -0.19
N VAL A 34 -7.52 0.51 -0.51
CA VAL A 34 -6.23 0.68 0.18
C VAL A 34 -5.21 1.21 -0.80
N TYR A 35 -4.58 2.32 -0.42
CA TYR A 35 -3.59 3.01 -1.22
C TYR A 35 -2.29 3.17 -0.45
N ILE A 36 -1.18 3.18 -1.17
CA ILE A 36 0.11 3.63 -0.70
C ILE A 36 0.40 4.96 -1.38
N GLU A 37 0.69 5.95 -0.56
CA GLU A 37 1.01 7.30 -1.00
C GLU A 37 2.38 7.72 -0.50
N LYS A 38 3.07 8.52 -1.30
CA LYS A 38 4.29 9.20 -0.86
C LYS A 38 3.94 10.20 0.24
N ARG A 39 4.63 10.11 1.38
CA ARG A 39 4.54 11.13 2.42
C ARG A 39 5.23 12.38 1.92
N LYS A 40 4.48 13.48 1.88
CA LYS A 40 5.06 14.82 1.82
C LYS A 40 5.31 15.28 3.26
N PRO A 41 6.45 15.90 3.58
CA PRO A 41 6.63 16.55 4.88
C PRO A 41 5.49 17.54 5.08
N ALA A 42 4.76 17.44 6.19
CA ALA A 42 3.60 18.30 6.42
C ALA A 42 4.04 19.74 6.68
N ARG A 43 5.24 19.92 7.24
CA ARG A 43 5.86 21.22 7.52
C ARG A 43 7.37 21.20 7.29
N PRO A 44 7.98 22.33 6.92
CA PRO A 44 9.43 22.50 6.98
C PRO A 44 9.91 22.25 8.43
N GLY A 45 10.82 21.30 8.64
CA GLY A 45 11.40 20.99 9.96
C GLY A 45 10.70 19.88 10.75
N GLU A 46 9.68 19.21 10.20
CA GLU A 46 9.15 17.99 10.79
C GLU A 46 10.23 16.90 10.85
N LYS A 47 10.30 16.15 11.96
CA LYS A 47 11.26 15.05 12.08
C LYS A 47 11.05 14.06 10.93
N PRO A 48 12.13 13.57 10.29
CA PRO A 48 12.00 12.59 9.23
C PRO A 48 11.27 11.36 9.78
N HIS A 49 10.14 11.03 9.17
CA HIS A 49 9.51 9.75 9.42
C HIS A 49 10.45 8.62 8.97
N PRO A 50 10.39 7.45 9.63
CA PRO A 50 11.25 6.32 9.27
C PRO A 50 11.00 5.82 7.85
N VAL A 51 9.85 6.14 7.27
CA VAL A 51 9.46 5.80 5.89
C VAL A 51 8.91 7.02 5.16
N ASP A 52 9.17 7.09 3.85
CA ASP A 52 8.72 8.14 2.94
C ASP A 52 7.32 7.89 2.34
N TRP A 53 6.54 6.99 2.94
CA TRP A 53 5.22 6.58 2.46
C TRP A 53 4.24 6.37 3.61
N LYS A 54 2.94 6.30 3.29
CA LYS A 54 1.84 5.96 4.21
C LYS A 54 0.82 5.07 3.53
N ILE A 55 0.13 4.25 4.32
CA ILE A 55 -1.09 3.56 3.89
C ILE A 55 -2.26 4.52 4.11
N VAL A 56 -3.06 4.72 3.07
CA VAL A 56 -4.33 5.45 3.11
C VAL A 56 -5.43 4.44 2.85
N MET A 57 -6.47 4.48 3.67
CA MET A 57 -7.65 3.64 3.51
C MET A 57 -8.83 4.56 3.26
N GLU A 58 -9.57 4.30 2.19
CA GLU A 58 -10.78 5.02 1.82
C GLU A 58 -11.94 4.02 1.85
N GLY A 59 -13.00 4.31 2.61
CA GLY A 59 -14.17 3.44 2.75
C GLY A 59 -15.40 4.26 3.13
N GLU A 60 -16.57 3.64 3.12
CA GLU A 60 -17.85 4.33 3.37
C GLU A 60 -18.05 4.73 4.83
N SER A 61 -17.33 4.11 5.77
CA SER A 61 -17.43 4.40 7.21
C SER A 61 -16.07 4.35 7.90
N ASP A 62 -15.79 5.35 8.73
CA ASP A 62 -14.58 5.37 9.59
C ASP A 62 -14.53 4.17 10.53
N SER A 63 -15.69 3.69 11.00
CA SER A 63 -15.78 2.51 11.88
C SER A 63 -15.34 1.22 11.18
N LEU A 64 -15.56 1.12 9.87
CA LEU A 64 -15.08 0.02 9.03
C LEU A 64 -13.58 0.16 8.81
N ILE A 65 -13.10 1.38 8.52
CA ILE A 65 -11.66 1.65 8.35
C ILE A 65 -10.90 1.24 9.61
N ASP A 66 -11.32 1.71 10.79
CA ASP A 66 -10.64 1.41 12.06
C ASP A 66 -10.64 -0.09 12.39
N ARG A 67 -11.72 -0.80 12.04
CA ARG A 67 -11.81 -2.25 12.21
C ARG A 67 -10.87 -3.00 11.28
N CYS A 68 -10.89 -2.70 9.98
CA CYS A 68 -10.07 -3.40 8.97
C CYS A 68 -8.59 -2.93 9.02
N LYS A 69 -8.25 -1.79 9.66
CA LYS A 69 -6.90 -1.18 9.66
C LYS A 69 -5.78 -2.10 10.10
N LYS A 70 -5.95 -2.80 11.22
CA LYS A 70 -4.95 -3.74 11.75
C LYS A 70 -4.75 -4.92 10.81
N GLU A 71 -5.84 -5.46 10.30
CA GLU A 71 -5.84 -6.63 9.42
C GLU A 71 -5.22 -6.31 8.06
N VAL A 72 -5.63 -5.21 7.41
CA VAL A 72 -5.02 -4.71 6.18
C VAL A 72 -3.52 -4.51 6.36
N SER A 73 -3.10 -3.89 7.47
CA SER A 73 -1.69 -3.64 7.73
C SER A 73 -0.89 -4.95 7.88
N ALA A 74 -1.46 -5.97 8.51
CA ALA A 74 -0.84 -7.28 8.65
C ALA A 74 -0.73 -8.00 7.29
N VAL A 75 -1.84 -8.08 6.54
CA VAL A 75 -1.89 -8.70 5.21
C VAL A 75 -0.94 -8.01 4.23
N PHE A 76 -0.89 -6.67 4.25
CA PHE A 76 0.04 -5.89 3.42
C PHE A 76 1.49 -6.16 3.79
N SER A 77 1.83 -6.12 5.08
CA SER A 77 3.19 -6.39 5.56
C SER A 77 3.65 -7.80 5.20
N GLU A 78 2.78 -8.78 5.36
CA GLU A 78 3.05 -10.17 4.99
C GLU A 78 3.25 -10.32 3.48
N TYR A 79 2.37 -9.74 2.66
CA TYR A 79 2.50 -9.74 1.20
C TYR A 79 3.86 -9.20 0.77
N ILE A 80 4.25 -8.02 1.29
CA ILE A 80 5.53 -7.39 0.98
C ILE A 80 6.71 -8.25 1.43
N ARG A 81 6.66 -8.82 2.63
CA ARG A 81 7.70 -9.72 3.14
C ARG A 81 7.85 -10.96 2.27
N ARG A 82 6.73 -11.56 1.85
CA ARG A 82 6.73 -12.72 0.95
C ARG A 82 7.33 -12.36 -0.42
N ARG A 83 6.99 -11.17 -0.96
CA ARG A 83 7.38 -10.71 -2.29
C ARG A 83 8.84 -10.24 -2.38
N THR A 84 9.32 -9.48 -1.38
CA THR A 84 10.63 -8.81 -1.42
C THR A 84 11.67 -9.47 -0.52
N LYS A 85 11.25 -10.36 0.38
CA LYS A 85 12.08 -10.90 1.47
C LYS A 85 12.64 -9.83 2.42
N ARG A 86 12.04 -8.63 2.43
CA ARG A 86 12.40 -7.50 3.30
C ARG A 86 11.25 -7.13 4.20
N GLU A 87 11.57 -6.44 5.29
CA GLU A 87 10.55 -5.76 6.10
C GLU A 87 9.92 -4.61 5.30
N VAL A 88 8.62 -4.40 5.49
CA VAL A 88 7.87 -3.35 4.79
C VAL A 88 8.41 -1.95 5.09
N SER A 89 8.88 -1.74 6.32
CA SER A 89 9.51 -0.50 6.80
C SER A 89 10.85 -0.20 6.12
N ALA A 90 11.50 -1.19 5.51
CA ALA A 90 12.76 -1.00 4.79
C ALA A 90 12.55 -0.59 3.32
N LEU A 91 11.30 -0.46 2.87
CA LEU A 91 10.97 -0.06 1.50
C LEU A 91 10.66 1.43 1.41
N LEU A 92 11.14 2.04 0.33
CA LEU A 92 10.78 3.39 -0.10
C LEU A 92 9.56 3.36 -1.01
N TYR A 93 8.86 4.51 -1.13
CA TYR A 93 7.71 4.66 -2.00
C TYR A 93 7.97 4.17 -3.44
N LYS A 94 9.12 4.56 -4.00
CA LYS A 94 9.55 4.17 -5.35
C LYS A 94 9.61 2.66 -5.57
N GLN A 95 9.91 1.90 -4.53
CA GLN A 95 9.94 0.44 -4.63
C GLN A 95 8.54 -0.14 -4.72
N PHE A 96 7.53 0.47 -4.08
CA PHE A 96 6.14 0.08 -4.29
C PHE A 96 5.66 0.40 -5.70
N GLU A 97 6.07 1.53 -6.28
CA GLU A 97 5.77 1.86 -7.68
C GLU A 97 6.37 0.82 -8.64
N GLN A 98 7.63 0.45 -8.44
CA GLN A 98 8.29 -0.60 -9.22
C GLN A 98 7.56 -1.94 -9.07
N LEU A 99 7.23 -2.34 -7.84
CA LEU A 99 6.47 -3.56 -7.59
C LEU A 99 5.10 -3.53 -8.27
N ALA A 100 4.41 -2.39 -8.29
CA ALA A 100 3.11 -2.23 -8.95
C ALA A 100 3.17 -2.30 -10.48
N GLN A 101 4.33 -1.96 -11.07
CA GLN A 101 4.58 -2.07 -12.51
C GLN A 101 4.99 -3.49 -12.95
N MET A 102 5.44 -4.33 -12.01
CA MET A 102 5.80 -5.72 -12.33
C MET A 102 4.56 -6.47 -12.80
N ARG A 103 4.65 -7.10 -13.98
CA ARG A 103 3.59 -8.02 -14.43
C ARG A 103 3.48 -9.19 -13.44
N SER A 104 2.25 -9.60 -13.13
CA SER A 104 1.99 -10.92 -12.54
C SER A 104 2.56 -11.96 -13.50
N ILE A 105 3.61 -12.66 -13.07
CA ILE A 105 4.18 -13.81 -13.81
C ILE A 105 3.44 -15.04 -13.34
#